data_AF-A0A3B9DR54-F1
#
_entry.id   AF-A0A3B9DR54-F1
#
_cell.length_a   1.000
_cell.length_b   1.000
_cell.length_c   1.000
_cell.angle_alpha   90.00
_cell.angle_beta   90.00
_cell.angle_gamma   90.00
#
_symmetry.space_group_name_H-M   'P 1'
#
loop_
_entity.id
_entity.type
_entity.pdbx_description
1 polymer ?
#
loop_
_entity_poly.entity_id
_entity_poly.type
_entity_poly.pdbx_seq_one_letter_code
_entity_poly.pdbx_strand_id
1 'polypeptide(L)' 'MNIEGVITCSLGIASLEKEGEELNTMKAALIKGADTAMYRAKDLGNNQACLAEPSSAS' A
#
# COMPACT_ATOMS: atom_id res chain seq x y z
N MET A 1 3.72 25.66 -0.70
CA MET A 1 4.77 24.65 -0.53
C MET A 1 5.85 24.97 -1.55
N ASN A 2 6.95 25.61 -1.15
CA ASN A 2 8.08 25.88 -2.05
C ASN A 2 9.05 24.70 -1.93
N ILE A 3 8.87 23.68 -2.77
CA ILE A 3 9.85 22.60 -2.90
C ILE A 3 10.67 22.90 -4.14
N GLU A 4 11.97 23.11 -3.94
CA GLU A 4 12.96 23.22 -5.01
C GLU A 4 13.63 21.85 -5.19
N GLY A 5 13.80 21.39 -6.44
CA GLY A 5 14.47 20.11 -6.77
C GLY A 5 13.55 19.02 -7.34
N VAL A 6 14.09 17.80 -7.49
CA VAL A 6 13.35 16.63 -8.00
C VAL A 6 12.54 16.00 -6.87
N ILE A 7 11.23 15.90 -7.08
CA ILE A 7 10.30 15.29 -6.13
C ILE A 7 10.08 13.83 -6.51
N THR A 8 10.14 12.95 -5.52
CA THR A 8 9.84 11.53 -5.65
C THR A 8 8.74 11.13 -4.67
N CYS A 9 8.16 9.94 -4.86
CA CYS A 9 7.14 9.39 -3.96
C CYS A 9 7.39 7.92 -3.67
N SER A 10 6.88 7.46 -2.53
CA SER A 10 6.82 6.04 -2.17
C SER A 10 5.39 5.56 -2.37
N LEU A 11 5.21 4.43 -3.04
CA LEU A 11 3.91 3.90 -3.43
C LEU A 11 3.67 2.54 -2.77
N GLY A 12 2.50 2.37 -2.17
CA GLY A 12 2.03 1.09 -1.67
C GLY A 12 0.83 0.61 -2.46
N ILE A 13 0.85 -0.66 -2.86
CA ILE A 13 -0.17 -1.25 -3.73
C ILE A 13 -0.73 -2.49 -3.04
N ALA A 14 -2.06 -2.58 -2.95
CA ALA A 14 -2.75 -3.78 -2.46
C ALA A 14 -3.80 -4.23 -3.48
N SER A 15 -3.95 -5.55 -3.59
CA SER A 15 -5.00 -6.21 -4.35
C SER A 15 -5.70 -7.24 -3.47
N LEU A 16 -6.96 -7.51 -3.76
CA LEU A 16 -7.76 -8.52 -3.07
C LEU A 16 -8.42 -9.40 -4.13
N GLU A 17 -8.27 -10.72 -4.00
CA GLU A 17 -8.82 -11.70 -4.95
C GLU A 17 -10.16 -12.30 -4.47
N LYS A 18 -10.60 -12.00 -3.25
CA LYS A 18 -11.82 -12.59 -2.68
C LYS A 18 -13.08 -11.84 -3.07
N GLU A 19 -14.03 -12.58 -3.63
CA GLU A 19 -15.44 -12.19 -3.73
C GLU A 19 -16.21 -12.66 -2.48
N GLY A 20 -17.14 -11.83 -1.97
CA GLY A 20 -18.13 -12.26 -0.97
C GLY A 20 -18.00 -11.67 0.44
N GLU A 21 -16.99 -10.85 0.73
CA GLU A 21 -16.96 -10.05 1.95
C GLU A 21 -17.76 -8.74 1.80
N GLU A 22 -18.22 -8.18 2.92
CA GLU A 22 -18.89 -6.88 2.91
C GLU A 22 -17.94 -5.81 2.32
N LEU A 23 -18.44 -4.99 1.39
CA LEU A 23 -17.65 -4.00 0.66
C LEU A 23 -16.82 -3.08 1.58
N ASN A 24 -17.36 -2.71 2.75
CA ASN A 24 -16.65 -1.88 3.73
C ASN A 24 -15.43 -2.59 4.33
N THR A 25 -15.56 -3.88 4.62
CA THR A 25 -14.47 -4.73 5.14
C THR A 25 -13.37 -4.88 4.09
N MET A 26 -13.75 -5.17 2.84
CA MET A 26 -12.79 -5.27 1.72
C MET A 26 -12.03 -3.95 1.52
N LYS A 27 -12.74 -2.82 1.55
CA LYS A 27 -12.13 -1.49 1.43
C LYS A 27 -11.15 -1.22 2.56
N ALA A 28 -11.53 -1.51 3.81
CA ALA A 28 -10.65 -1.31 4.96
C ALA A 28 -9.37 -2.17 4.87
N ALA A 29 -9.51 -3.43 4.44
CA ALA A 29 -8.37 -4.33 4.22
C ALA A 29 -7.42 -3.82 3.13
N LEU A 30 -7.97 -3.39 1.98
CA LEU A 30 -7.18 -2.82 0.88
C LEU A 30 -6.43 -1.54 1.29
N ILE A 31 -7.09 -0.62 2.00
CA ILE A 31 -6.45 0.61 2.49
C ILE A 31 -5.31 0.28 3.44
N LYS A 32 -5.54 -0.61 4.41
CA LYS A 32 -4.51 -1.03 5.37
C LYS A 32 -3.33 -1.72 4.69
N GLY A 33 -3.59 -2.58 3.71
CA GLY A 33 -2.56 -3.26 2.93
C GLY A 33 -1.69 -2.27 2.14
N ALA A 34 -2.34 -1.35 1.42
CA ALA A 34 -1.65 -0.33 0.64
C ALA A 34 -0.83 0.62 1.53
N ASP A 35 -1.37 1.04 2.68
CA ASP A 35 -0.64 1.87 3.65
C ASP A 35 0.60 1.16 4.18
N THR A 36 0.45 -0.11 4.60
CA THR A 36 1.57 -0.93 5.09
C THR A 36 2.66 -1.09 4.03
N ALA A 37 2.28 -1.35 2.78
CA ALA A 37 3.22 -1.46 1.67
C ALA A 37 3.95 -0.12 1.38
N MET A 38 3.24 1.01 1.49
CA MET A 38 3.85 2.34 1.34
C MET A 38 4.88 2.61 2.45
N TYR A 39 4.59 2.25 3.70
CA TYR A 39 5.55 2.32 4.79
C TYR A 39 6.78 1.46 4.52
N ARG A 40 6.61 0.23 4.03
CA ARG A 40 7.73 -0.62 3.59
C ARG A 40 8.58 0.06 2.51
N ALA A 41 7.96 0.71 1.52
CA ALA A 41 8.69 1.46 0.49
C ALA A 41 9.51 2.62 1.08
N LYS A 42 9.05 3.25 2.18
CA LYS A 42 9.84 4.26 2.91
C LYS A 42 11.02 3.63 3.65
N ASP A 43 10.80 2.52 4.34
CA ASP A 43 11.85 1.81 5.10
C ASP A 43 12.97 1.28 4.19
N LEU A 44 12.64 0.92 2.94
CA LEU A 44 13.59 0.46 1.93
C LEU A 44 14.32 1.59 1.19
N GLY A 45 14.16 2.85 1.60
CA GLY A 45 14.90 3.99 1.05
C GLY A 45 14.09 4.98 0.22
N ASN A 46 12.74 4.89 0.24
CA ASN A 46 11.83 5.75 -0.53
C ASN A 46 11.92 5.55 -2.06
N ASN A 47 11.25 6.41 -2.83
CA ASN A 47 11.27 6.47 -4.30
C ASN A 47 11.07 5.09 -4.99
N GLN A 48 10.16 4.28 -4.46
CA GLN A 48 9.86 2.96 -4.99
C GLN A 48 8.42 2.55 -4.69
N ALA A 49 7.98 1.51 -5.39
CA ALA A 49 6.69 0.88 -5.18
C ALA A 49 6.87 -0.46 -4.47
N CYS A 50 6.01 -0.74 -3.49
CA CYS A 50 5.94 -2.02 -2.80
C CYS A 50 4.53 -2.60 -2.93
N LEU A 51 4.47 -3.92 -3.11
CA LEU A 51 3.22 -4.67 -3.04
C LEU A 51 2.96 -5.10 -1.59
N ALA A 52 1.70 -5.04 -1.17
CA ALA A 52 1.25 -5.64 0.06
C ALA A 52 1.44 -7.16 -0.04
N GLU A 53 1.95 -7.78 1.02
CA GLU A 53 2.05 -9.23 1.04
C GLU A 53 0.64 -9.83 1.13
N PRO A 54 0.35 -10.92 0.40
CA PRO A 54 -0.93 -11.60 0.53
C PRO A 54 -1.14 -11.96 1.99
N SER A 55 -2.28 -11.60 2.57
CA SER A 55 -2.61 -12.11 3.89
C SER A 55 -2.70 -13.62 3.77
N SER A 56 -1.71 -14.34 4.29
CA SER A 56 -1.83 -15.76 4.56
C SER A 56 -2.95 -15.90 5.59
N ALA A 57 -4.18 -16.06 5.10
CA ALA A 57 -5.31 -16.43 5.93
C ALA A 57 -5.05 -17.87 6.40
N SER A 58 -4.36 -17.98 7.52
CA SER A 58 -4.30 -19.17 8.37
C SER A 58 -5.54 -19.26 9.23
#